data_AF-A0A645HPL1-F1
#
_entry.id   AF-A0A645HPL1-F1
#
_cell.length_a   1.000
_cell.length_b   1.000
_cell.length_c   1.000
_cell.angle_alpha   90.00
_cell.angle_beta   90.00
_cell.angle_gamma   90.00
#
_symmetry.space_group_name_H-M   'P 1'
#
loop_
_entity.id
_entity.type
_entity.pdbx_description
1 polymer ?
#
loop_
_entity_poly.entity_id
_entity_poly.type
_entity_poly.pdbx_seq_one_letter_code
_entity_poly.pdbx_strand_id
1 'polypeptide(L)'
;MAPKLEPMDIKLKLRKVILDEISQDTLMAGNMVTIQSPEIDVEETPIEELMMLEVGFAECDSCTVPDGGGFPCRTLKDFDGNERMVLPEEFFMEATLRVAFKSQHESNCGCSDCSSCASGCGDEERGIRH
;
A
#
# COMPACT_ATOMS: atom_id res chain seq x y z
N MET A 1 -16.26 -6.32 14.49
CA MET A 1 -14.81 -6.04 14.50
C MET A 1 -14.09 -7.36 14.33
N ALA A 2 -12.98 -7.41 13.59
CA ALA A 2 -12.19 -8.63 13.44
C ALA A 2 -11.48 -8.93 14.79
N PRO A 3 -11.89 -9.95 15.57
CA PRO A 3 -11.46 -10.11 16.96
C PRO A 3 -9.95 -10.31 17.11
N LYS A 4 -9.29 -10.76 16.05
CA LYS A 4 -7.84 -11.01 15.99
C LYS A 4 -7.00 -9.73 15.95
N LEU A 5 -7.59 -8.58 15.59
CA LEU A 5 -6.88 -7.31 15.45
C LEU A 5 -6.96 -6.44 16.72
N GLU A 6 -7.94 -6.69 17.60
CA GLU A 6 -8.11 -5.94 18.86
C GLU A 6 -6.87 -5.96 19.77
N PRO A 7 -6.13 -7.08 19.93
CA PRO A 7 -4.92 -7.09 20.76
C PRO A 7 -3.76 -6.25 20.20
N MET A 8 -3.83 -5.89 18.91
CA MET A 8 -2.79 -5.10 18.23
C MET A 8 -3.07 -3.59 18.27
N ASP A 9 -4.13 -3.16 18.97
CA ASP A 9 -4.66 -1.78 18.98
C ASP A 9 -4.88 -1.19 17.57
N ILE A 10 -5.11 -2.05 16.57
CA ILE A 10 -5.40 -1.65 15.19
C ILE A 10 -6.85 -1.19 15.12
N LYS A 11 -7.06 0.10 14.84
CA LYS A 11 -8.39 0.70 14.70
C LYS A 11 -8.83 0.69 13.24
N LEU A 12 -9.71 -0.24 12.89
CA LEU A 12 -10.35 -0.27 11.58
C LEU A 12 -11.41 0.83 11.45
N LYS A 13 -11.28 1.69 10.43
CA LYS A 13 -12.28 2.69 10.05
C LYS A 13 -12.86 2.32 8.69
N LEU A 14 -14.16 2.03 8.65
CA LEU A 14 -14.87 1.81 7.38
C LEU A 14 -15.42 3.14 6.89
N ARG A 15 -14.98 3.59 5.70
CA ARG A 15 -15.53 4.77 5.03
C ARG A 15 -16.44 4.31 3.89
N LYS A 16 -17.74 4.52 4.03
CA LYS A 16 -18.68 4.34 2.93
C LYS A 16 -18.72 5.63 2.12
N VAL A 17 -18.33 5.55 0.84
CA VAL A 17 -18.40 6.67 -0.10
C VAL A 17 -19.54 6.39 -1.07
N ILE A 18 -20.39 7.39 -1.30
CA ILE A 18 -21.40 7.33 -2.37
C ILE A 18 -20.72 7.85 -3.64
N LEU A 19 -20.71 7.04 -4.68
CA LEU A 19 -20.16 7.43 -5.98
C LEU A 19 -21.32 7.98 -6.82
N ASP A 20 -21.48 9.30 -6.82
CA ASP A 20 -22.55 9.98 -7.56
C ASP A 20 -22.34 9.92 -9.08
N GLU A 21 -21.06 9.83 -9.52
CA GLU A 21 -20.65 9.68 -10.91
C GLU A 21 -19.56 8.62 -11.03
N ILE A 22 -19.44 8.02 -12.21
CA ILE A 22 -18.34 7.09 -12.53
C ILE A 22 -17.25 7.89 -13.24
N SER A 23 -16.27 8.30 -12.46
CA SER A 23 -15.03 8.94 -12.92
C SER A 23 -13.81 8.12 -12.51
N GLN A 24 -12.68 8.36 -13.15
CA GLN A 24 -11.42 7.73 -12.76
C GLN A 24 -11.12 7.93 -11.27
N ASP A 25 -11.32 9.14 -10.74
CA ASP A 25 -11.08 9.46 -9.32
C ASP A 25 -11.98 8.63 -8.38
N THR A 26 -13.26 8.52 -8.72
CA THR A 26 -14.21 7.71 -7.92
C THR A 26 -13.88 6.22 -7.96
N LEU A 27 -13.39 5.74 -9.10
CA LEU A 27 -12.95 4.36 -9.26
C LEU A 27 -11.65 4.10 -8.48
N MET A 28 -10.71 5.06 -8.42
CA MET A 28 -9.50 4.95 -7.62
C MET A 28 -9.78 4.82 -6.11
N ALA A 29 -10.90 5.37 -5.64
CA ALA A 29 -11.32 5.23 -4.24
C ALA A 29 -11.99 3.87 -3.94
N GLY A 30 -12.42 3.11 -4.96
CA GLY A 30 -13.12 1.85 -4.78
C GLY A 30 -12.23 0.77 -4.17
N ASN A 31 -12.64 0.16 -3.05
CA ASN A 31 -11.85 -0.87 -2.33
C ASN A 31 -10.42 -0.44 -1.94
N MET A 32 -10.16 0.86 -1.87
CA MET A 32 -8.87 1.38 -1.41
C MET A 32 -8.69 1.12 0.09
N VAL A 33 -7.49 0.66 0.46
CA VAL A 33 -7.10 0.45 1.85
C VAL A 33 -5.92 1.34 2.15
N THR A 34 -6.06 2.16 3.17
CA THR A 34 -5.02 3.08 3.64
C THR A 34 -4.50 2.64 5.01
N ILE A 35 -3.25 2.98 5.30
CA ILE A 35 -2.64 2.86 6.62
C ILE A 35 -2.30 4.28 7.09
N GLN A 36 -2.59 4.57 8.36
CA GLN A 36 -2.22 5.81 9.02
C GLN A 36 -1.66 5.47 10.39
N SER A 37 -0.58 6.12 10.80
CA SER A 37 -0.06 6.02 12.17
C SER A 37 0.49 7.36 12.67
N PRO A 38 -0.30 8.13 13.44
CA PRO A 38 0.12 9.42 13.97
C PRO A 38 1.29 9.34 14.96
N GLU A 39 1.48 8.20 15.64
CA GLU A 39 2.52 8.02 16.65
C GLU A 39 3.94 7.99 16.07
N ILE A 40 4.05 7.59 14.80
CA ILE A 40 5.31 7.48 14.07
C ILE A 40 5.32 8.33 12.80
N ASP A 41 4.49 9.39 12.78
CA ASP A 41 4.39 10.39 11.71
C ASP A 41 4.12 9.80 10.31
N VAL A 42 3.29 8.77 10.25
CA VAL A 42 2.81 8.20 8.99
C VAL A 42 1.43 8.77 8.66
N GLU A 43 1.40 9.61 7.64
CA GLU A 43 0.16 10.14 7.04
C GLU A 43 -0.74 9.01 6.51
N GLU A 44 -2.00 9.32 6.19
CA GLU A 44 -2.92 8.35 5.61
C GLU A 44 -2.45 7.98 4.20
N THR A 45 -1.75 6.85 4.06
CA THR A 45 -1.13 6.41 2.81
C THR A 45 -1.80 5.15 2.27
N PRO A 46 -2.16 5.08 0.98
CA PRO A 46 -2.68 3.86 0.36
C PRO A 46 -1.66 2.70 0.39
N ILE A 47 -2.14 1.47 0.59
CA ILE A 47 -1.26 0.29 0.64
C ILE A 47 -0.49 0.09 -0.67
N GLU A 48 -1.10 0.35 -1.82
CA GLU A 48 -0.42 0.29 -3.11
C GLU A 48 0.81 1.21 -3.19
N GLU A 49 0.79 2.36 -2.52
CA GLU A 49 1.90 3.30 -2.53
C GLU A 49 3.03 2.79 -1.63
N LEU A 50 2.68 2.30 -0.43
CA LEU A 50 3.62 1.66 0.50
C LEU A 50 4.30 0.44 -0.13
N MET A 51 3.57 -0.25 -1.01
CA MET A 51 3.98 -1.48 -1.67
C MET A 51 4.50 -1.26 -3.10
N MET A 52 4.46 -0.05 -3.64
CA MET A 52 4.83 0.26 -5.03
C MET A 52 4.09 -0.61 -6.07
N LEU A 53 2.80 -0.88 -5.84
CA LEU A 53 1.95 -1.66 -6.74
C LEU A 53 1.40 -0.77 -7.86
N GLU A 54 1.25 -1.34 -9.05
CA GLU A 54 0.59 -0.67 -10.16
C GLU A 54 -0.94 -0.74 -9.97
N VAL A 55 -1.63 0.38 -10.18
CA VAL A 55 -3.09 0.47 -10.07
C VAL A 55 -3.69 0.68 -11.45
N GLY A 56 -4.75 -0.08 -11.75
CA GLY A 56 -5.51 0.03 -12.99
C GLY A 56 -7.00 -0.26 -12.77
N PHE A 57 -7.69 -0.54 -13.87
CA PHE A 57 -9.11 -0.86 -13.87
C PHE A 57 -9.38 -2.02 -14.82
N ALA A 58 -10.18 -2.98 -14.37
CA ALA A 58 -10.62 -4.11 -15.17
C ALA A 58 -12.14 -4.30 -15.07
N GLU A 59 -12.75 -4.86 -16.11
CA GLU A 59 -14.17 -5.23 -16.10
C GLU A 59 -14.43 -6.29 -15.03
N CYS A 60 -15.53 -6.14 -14.31
CA CYS A 60 -15.94 -7.09 -13.29
C CYS A 60 -17.35 -7.61 -13.59
N ASP A 61 -17.45 -8.90 -13.87
CA ASP A 61 -18.72 -9.56 -14.19
C ASP A 61 -19.76 -9.49 -13.06
N SER A 62 -19.31 -9.24 -11.84
CA SER A 62 -20.16 -9.15 -10.64
C SER A 62 -20.58 -7.72 -10.29
N CYS A 63 -19.94 -6.71 -10.86
CA CYS A 63 -20.21 -5.31 -10.54
C CYS A 63 -21.02 -4.67 -11.66
N THR A 64 -22.23 -4.24 -11.31
CA THR A 64 -23.13 -3.55 -12.22
C THR A 64 -23.61 -2.26 -11.60
N VAL A 65 -23.80 -1.24 -12.43
CA VAL A 65 -24.50 -0.01 -12.03
C VAL A 65 -26.00 -0.30 -11.89
N PRO A 66 -26.78 0.54 -11.18
CA PRO A 66 -28.22 0.35 -11.04
C PRO A 66 -28.99 0.21 -12.37
N ASP A 67 -28.46 0.83 -13.43
CA ASP A 67 -29.03 0.78 -14.79
C ASP A 67 -28.61 -0.47 -15.59
N GLY A 68 -27.88 -1.41 -14.97
CA GLY A 68 -27.49 -2.70 -15.54
C GLY A 68 -26.22 -2.70 -16.38
N GLY A 69 -25.55 -1.55 -16.56
CA GLY A 69 -24.24 -1.48 -17.21
C GLY A 69 -23.13 -2.08 -16.35
N GLY A 70 -22.10 -2.65 -16.99
CA GLY A 70 -20.92 -3.14 -16.28
C GLY A 70 -20.19 -2.00 -15.56
N PHE A 71 -19.69 -2.28 -14.35
CA PHE A 71 -18.94 -1.32 -13.54
C PHE A 71 -17.47 -1.77 -13.48
N PRO A 72 -16.51 -0.98 -13.99
CA PRO A 72 -15.10 -1.32 -13.90
C PRO A 72 -14.65 -1.29 -12.44
N CYS A 73 -13.90 -2.30 -12.01
CA CYS A 73 -13.34 -2.34 -10.66
C CYS A 73 -11.90 -1.85 -10.66
N ARG A 74 -11.51 -1.22 -9.56
CA ARG A 74 -10.12 -0.94 -9.25
C ARG A 74 -9.35 -2.24 -9.14
N THR A 75 -8.21 -2.30 -9.81
CA THR A 75 -7.35 -3.48 -9.88
C THR A 75 -5.94 -3.10 -9.45
N LEU A 76 -5.32 -3.98 -8.67
CA LEU A 76 -3.93 -3.92 -8.29
C LEU A 76 -3.16 -4.93 -9.13
N LYS A 77 -1.96 -4.57 -9.57
CA LYS A 77 -1.06 -5.48 -10.25
C LYS A 77 0.17 -5.70 -9.38
N ASP A 78 0.40 -6.96 -9.03
CA ASP A 78 1.52 -7.36 -8.18
C ASP A 78 2.84 -7.44 -8.96
N PHE A 79 3.94 -7.68 -8.24
CA PHE A 79 5.28 -7.77 -8.81
C PHE A 79 5.46 -8.93 -9.80
N ASP A 80 4.60 -9.94 -9.71
CA ASP A 80 4.56 -11.08 -10.64
C ASP A 80 3.68 -10.78 -11.86
N GLY A 81 3.09 -9.58 -11.93
CA GLY A 81 2.22 -9.13 -13.00
C GLY A 81 0.78 -9.63 -12.90
N ASN A 82 0.39 -10.26 -11.79
CA ASN A 82 -0.98 -10.73 -11.62
C ASN A 82 -1.91 -9.57 -11.24
N GLU A 83 -3.03 -9.51 -11.94
CA GLU A 83 -4.11 -8.57 -11.66
C GLU A 83 -5.03 -9.09 -10.55
N ARG A 84 -5.30 -8.23 -9.57
CA ARG A 84 -6.12 -8.54 -8.39
C ARG A 84 -7.06 -7.39 -8.07
N MET A 85 -8.36 -7.65 -8.06
CA MET A 85 -9.38 -6.66 -7.66
C MET A 85 -9.57 -6.56 -6.14
N VAL A 86 -9.02 -7.53 -5.40
CA VAL A 86 -9.04 -7.59 -3.94
C VAL A 86 -7.61 -7.52 -3.43
N LEU A 87 -7.38 -6.72 -2.40
CA LEU A 87 -6.09 -6.66 -1.72
C LEU A 87 -5.82 -7.99 -0.99
N PRO A 88 -4.74 -8.72 -1.32
CA PRO A 88 -4.35 -9.92 -0.59
C PRO A 88 -4.00 -9.61 0.88
N GLU A 89 -4.27 -10.55 1.79
CA GLU A 89 -3.98 -10.39 3.22
C GLU A 89 -2.49 -10.18 3.48
N GLU A 90 -1.63 -10.77 2.64
CA GLU A 90 -0.18 -10.66 2.70
C GLU A 90 0.28 -9.22 2.52
N PHE A 91 -0.38 -8.45 1.65
CA PHE A 91 -0.02 -7.05 1.41
C PHE A 91 -0.38 -6.16 2.59
N PHE A 92 -1.46 -6.47 3.31
CA PHE A 92 -1.79 -5.76 4.54
C PHE A 92 -0.72 -5.96 5.62
N MET A 93 -0.28 -7.21 5.82
CA MET A 93 0.77 -7.52 6.80
C MET A 93 2.09 -6.85 6.42
N GLU A 94 2.52 -7.00 5.17
CA GLU A 94 3.76 -6.41 4.66
C GLU A 94 3.75 -4.88 4.75
N ALA A 95 2.65 -4.22 4.36
CA ALA A 95 2.53 -2.76 4.49
C ALA A 95 2.56 -2.31 5.96
N THR A 96 1.94 -3.08 6.87
CA THR A 96 1.99 -2.82 8.31
C THR A 96 3.43 -2.95 8.84
N LEU A 97 4.16 -3.98 8.43
CA LEU A 97 5.58 -4.17 8.80
C LEU A 97 6.44 -3.03 8.26
N ARG A 98 6.26 -2.64 7.00
CA ARG A 98 6.95 -1.48 6.42
C ARG A 98 6.69 -0.23 7.23
N VAL A 99 5.46 0.06 7.61
CA VAL A 99 5.14 1.23 8.45
C VAL A 99 5.80 1.12 9.82
N ALA A 100 5.71 -0.04 10.48
CA ALA A 100 6.28 -0.26 11.81
C ALA A 100 7.82 -0.16 11.84
N PHE A 101 8.51 -0.54 10.76
CA PHE A 101 9.97 -0.53 10.68
C PHE A 101 10.56 0.67 9.91
N LYS A 102 9.79 1.34 9.05
CA LYS A 102 10.21 2.58 8.35
C LYS A 102 10.48 3.71 9.34
N SER A 103 9.73 3.78 10.44
CA SER A 103 9.99 4.72 11.54
C SER A 103 11.28 4.42 12.31
N GLN A 104 11.79 3.18 12.25
CA GLN A 104 13.06 2.82 12.88
C GLN A 104 14.28 3.27 12.06
N HIS A 105 14.11 3.64 10.78
CA HIS A 105 15.21 4.06 9.92
C HIS A 105 15.59 5.55 10.03
N GLU A 106 14.84 6.38 10.77
CA GLU A 106 15.34 7.69 11.23
C GLU A 106 16.23 7.59 12.48
N SER A 107 16.35 6.39 13.05
CA SER A 107 17.34 6.11 14.09
C SER A 107 18.66 5.77 13.41
N ASN A 108 19.48 6.80 13.21
CA ASN A 108 20.94 6.76 13.06
C ASN A 108 21.53 5.34 13.17
N CYS A 109 21.64 4.63 12.04
CA CYS A 109 22.24 3.30 12.02
C CYS A 109 23.75 3.48 12.24
N GLY A 110 24.16 3.45 13.51
CA GLY A 110 25.56 3.42 13.94
C GLY A 110 26.22 2.06 13.67
N CYS A 111 25.95 1.47 12.51
CA CYS A 111 26.54 0.20 12.09
C CYS A 111 27.73 0.48 11.19
N SER A 112 28.91 0.53 11.79
CA SER A 112 30.21 0.64 11.11
C SER A 112 30.63 -0.61 10.32
N ASP A 113 29.73 -1.55 10.03
CA ASP A 113 30.01 -2.76 9.23
C ASP A 113 28.72 -3.33 8.59
N CYS A 114 28.16 -2.67 7.57
CA CYS A 114 27.07 -3.22 6.73
C CYS A 114 27.65 -4.13 5.63
N SER A 115 28.09 -5.35 6.00
CA SER A 115 28.43 -6.40 5.02
C SER A 115 27.27 -7.40 4.77
N SER A 116 26.10 -7.18 5.40
CA SER A 116 24.94 -8.08 5.28
C SER A 116 23.65 -7.40 4.79
N CYS A 117 23.72 -6.11 4.47
CA CYS A 117 22.60 -5.31 3.99
C CYS A 117 22.52 -5.49 2.46
N ALA A 118 21.90 -6.60 2.02
CA ALA A 118 21.74 -6.89 0.61
C ALA A 118 20.88 -5.82 -0.07
N SER A 119 21.45 -5.17 -1.09
CA SER A 119 20.87 -4.13 -1.96
C SER A 119 21.26 -2.68 -1.62
N GLY A 120 22.52 -2.34 -1.95
CA GLY A 120 22.86 -1.14 -2.73
C GLY A 120 22.45 0.22 -2.19
N CYS A 121 23.23 0.77 -1.26
CA CYS A 121 23.39 2.22 -1.12
C CYS A 121 24.57 2.65 -2.01
N GLY A 122 24.30 2.94 -3.28
CA GLY A 122 25.28 3.50 -4.19
C GLY A 122 25.47 4.99 -3.95
N ASP A 123 26.64 5.39 -3.47
CA ASP A 123 27.15 6.75 -3.63
C ASP A 123 28.25 6.67 -4.70
N GLU A 124 27.99 7.31 -5.85
CA GLU A 124 28.83 7.27 -7.03
C GLU A 124 30.19 7.94 -6.78
N GLU A 125 31.21 7.32 -7.37
CA GLU A 125 32.63 7.61 -7.32
C GLU A 125 33.02 9.11 -7.32
N ARG A 126 33.73 9.53 -6.26
CA ARG A 126 34.76 10.58 -6.36
C ARG A 126 36.10 10.06 -5.82
N GLY A 127 36.73 9.20 -6.61
CA GLY A 127 38.12 8.78 -6.41
C GLY A 127 39.10 9.85 -6.88
N ILE A 128 39.72 10.58 -5.95
CA ILE A 128 40.98 11.31 -6.19
C ILE A 128 42.11 10.27 -6.18
N ARG A 129 42.84 10.16 -7.29
CA ARG A 129 44.04 9.33 -7.41
C ARG A 129 45.22 10.00 -6.72
N HIS A 130 45.90 9.26 -5.84
CA HIS A 130 47.31 9.43 -5.52
C HIS A 130 48.01 8.10 -5.70
#